data_AF-A0A069D0R1-F1
#
_entry.id   AF-A0A069D0R1-F1
#
_cell.length_a   1.000
_cell.length_b   1.000
_cell.length_c   1.000
_cell.angle_alpha   90.00
_cell.angle_beta   90.00
_cell.angle_gamma   90.00
#
_symmetry.space_group_name_H-M   'P 1'
#
loop_
_entity.id
_entity.type
_entity.pdbx_description
1 polymer ?
#
loop_
_entity_poly.entity_id
_entity_poly.type
_entity_poly.pdbx_seq_one_letter_code
_entity_poly.pdbx_strand_id
1 'polypeptide(L)'
;MNQGEVYVTDSLDSKAQQILEQGGNVLITAAGKISYGKEVVQYFTPVFWNTSWFKMRPPHTTGILVNDKHPLFKNFPTEFHSNLQWWELLNKAQVMQFTEFPDHFQPLIQSIDTWFVSRKIGMLFEANVLKGKLIMTSMDLTSRLDQRVVARQMYKSVLDYMNSDSFRPAEQVDIEIIRNLFIKKAPKIDSFTKDSPDELKPVKGNKGI
;
A
#
# COMPACT_ATOMS: atom_id res chain seq x y z
N MET A 1 -22.80 0.91 -6.99
CA MET A 1 -21.91 0.13 -6.10
C MET A 1 -22.71 -0.17 -4.85
N ASN A 2 -22.83 -1.43 -4.44
CA ASN A 2 -23.59 -1.81 -3.24
C ASN A 2 -22.59 -2.05 -2.10
N GLN A 3 -22.71 -1.31 -1.01
CA GLN A 3 -21.86 -1.50 0.17
C GLN A 3 -22.33 -2.69 1.02
N GLY A 4 -23.59 -3.11 0.89
CA GLY A 4 -24.17 -4.16 1.71
C GLY A 4 -24.03 -3.83 3.19
N GLU A 5 -23.46 -4.77 3.95
CA GLU A 5 -23.22 -4.62 5.40
C GLU A 5 -21.83 -4.07 5.74
N VAL A 6 -21.02 -3.72 4.73
CA VAL A 6 -19.65 -3.22 4.93
C VAL A 6 -19.68 -1.77 5.37
N TYR A 7 -19.09 -1.49 6.53
CA TYR A 7 -18.83 -0.11 6.95
C TYR A 7 -17.58 0.43 6.27
N VAL A 8 -17.74 1.48 5.46
CA VAL A 8 -16.63 2.14 4.77
C VAL A 8 -16.25 3.41 5.51
N THR A 9 -14.97 3.54 5.83
CA THR A 9 -14.39 4.74 6.45
C THR A 9 -12.98 4.96 5.90
N ASP A 10 -12.35 6.08 6.26
CA ASP A 10 -10.98 6.42 5.84
C ASP A 10 -9.96 6.31 6.99
N SER A 11 -10.39 5.95 8.19
CA SER A 11 -9.56 5.84 9.38
C SER A 11 -10.09 4.77 10.35
N LEU A 12 -9.28 4.36 11.32
CA LEU A 12 -9.74 3.52 12.42
C LEU A 12 -10.48 4.38 13.47
N ASP A 13 -11.65 4.89 13.10
CA ASP A 13 -12.52 5.69 13.95
C ASP A 13 -13.24 4.84 15.02
N SER A 14 -13.91 5.50 15.98
CA SER A 14 -14.63 4.79 17.07
C SER A 14 -15.73 3.86 16.56
N LYS A 15 -16.36 4.19 15.42
CA LYS A 15 -17.42 3.38 14.83
C LYS A 15 -16.85 2.14 14.13
N ALA A 16 -15.71 2.27 13.46
CA ALA A 16 -14.97 1.15 12.88
C ALA A 16 -14.56 0.16 13.97
N GLN A 17 -14.01 0.66 15.08
CA GLN A 17 -13.68 -0.17 16.23
C GLN A 17 -14.91 -0.89 16.78
N GLN A 18 -16.01 -0.18 17.02
CA GLN A 18 -17.25 -0.78 17.53
C GLN A 18 -17.79 -1.88 16.61
N ILE A 19 -17.75 -1.68 15.29
CA ILE A 19 -18.22 -2.67 14.31
C ILE A 19 -17.31 -3.91 14.32
N LEU A 20 -16.00 -3.74 14.41
CA LEU A 20 -15.05 -4.86 14.54
C LEU A 20 -15.24 -5.61 15.87
N GLU A 21 -15.53 -4.93 16.97
CA GLU A 21 -15.85 -5.55 18.27
C GLU A 21 -17.13 -6.40 18.21
N GLN A 22 -18.09 -6.00 17.37
CA GLN A 22 -19.36 -6.71 17.15
C GLN A 22 -19.28 -7.81 16.10
N GLY A 23 -18.13 -7.97 15.43
CA GLY A 23 -17.93 -9.00 14.41
C GLY A 23 -18.29 -8.59 12.98
N GLY A 24 -18.51 -7.29 12.75
CA GLY A 24 -18.85 -6.77 11.43
C GLY A 24 -17.65 -6.60 10.48
N ASN A 25 -17.97 -6.18 9.26
CA ASN A 25 -17.00 -5.98 8.19
C ASN A 25 -16.68 -4.48 8.02
N VAL A 26 -15.40 -4.14 8.01
CA VAL A 26 -14.93 -2.76 7.83
C VAL A 26 -13.99 -2.68 6.62
N LEU A 27 -14.22 -1.67 5.77
CA LEU A 27 -13.31 -1.25 4.71
C LEU A 27 -12.72 0.11 5.06
N ILE A 28 -11.41 0.16 5.22
CA ILE A 28 -10.66 1.40 5.46
C ILE A 28 -9.97 1.83 4.15
N THR A 29 -10.39 2.96 3.59
CA THR A 29 -9.75 3.62 2.43
C THR A 29 -8.85 4.77 2.91
N ALA A 30 -7.63 4.44 3.33
CA ALA A 30 -6.71 5.34 4.04
C ALA A 30 -5.77 6.14 3.12
N ALA A 31 -6.16 6.38 1.86
CA ALA A 31 -5.37 7.16 0.93
C ALA A 31 -5.09 8.57 1.48
N GLY A 32 -3.81 8.96 1.53
CA GLY A 32 -3.38 10.25 2.08
C GLY A 32 -3.31 10.30 3.62
N LYS A 33 -3.68 9.21 4.33
CA LYS A 33 -3.73 9.16 5.79
C LYS A 33 -2.72 8.21 6.42
N ILE A 34 -1.96 7.46 5.63
CA ILE A 34 -0.91 6.56 6.14
C ILE A 34 0.28 7.37 6.65
N SER A 35 0.70 7.12 7.89
CA SER A 35 1.94 7.65 8.45
C SER A 35 3.06 6.61 8.41
N TYR A 36 2.77 5.34 8.73
CA TYR A 36 3.79 4.31 8.80
C TYR A 36 4.05 3.72 7.41
N GLY A 37 5.10 4.20 6.75
CA GLY A 37 5.43 3.88 5.36
C GLY A 37 5.58 5.12 4.48
N LYS A 38 5.28 6.32 4.99
CA LYS A 38 5.40 7.58 4.22
C LYS A 38 6.84 7.92 3.80
N GLU A 39 7.84 7.30 4.44
CA GLU A 39 9.25 7.40 4.05
C GLU A 39 9.54 6.67 2.72
N VAL A 40 8.62 5.83 2.26
CA VAL A 40 8.68 5.17 0.95
C VAL A 40 7.85 6.00 -0.03
N VAL A 41 8.49 6.47 -1.10
CA VAL A 41 7.82 7.20 -2.17
C VAL A 41 7.68 6.25 -3.35
N GLN A 42 6.45 5.83 -3.61
CA GLN A 42 6.13 4.87 -4.67
C GLN A 42 5.68 5.58 -5.94
N TYR A 43 6.34 5.27 -7.07
CA TYR A 43 5.85 5.59 -8.41
C TYR A 43 5.62 4.30 -9.20
N PHE A 44 4.78 4.37 -10.23
CA PHE A 44 4.62 3.27 -11.18
C PHE A 44 5.83 3.13 -12.12
N THR A 45 6.57 4.22 -12.31
CA THR A 45 7.75 4.26 -13.17
C THR A 45 8.85 3.34 -12.61
N PRO A 46 9.67 2.71 -13.48
CA PRO A 46 10.78 1.89 -13.03
C PRO A 46 11.76 2.69 -12.17
N VAL A 47 12.44 2.00 -11.26
CA VAL A 47 13.53 2.60 -10.48
C VAL A 47 14.68 2.99 -11.41
N PHE A 48 15.26 4.17 -11.20
CA PHE A 48 16.42 4.61 -11.96
C PHE A 48 17.71 4.10 -11.32
N TRP A 49 18.28 3.06 -11.92
CA TRP A 49 19.58 2.43 -11.64
C TRP A 49 19.85 2.01 -10.19
N ASN A 50 19.98 2.94 -9.25
CA ASN A 50 20.43 2.67 -7.88
C ASN A 50 20.04 3.78 -6.90
N THR A 51 19.05 3.54 -6.03
CA THR A 51 18.62 4.53 -5.02
C THR A 51 19.72 4.89 -4.03
N SER A 52 20.63 3.97 -3.69
CA SER A 52 21.76 4.24 -2.78
C SER A 52 22.71 5.29 -3.37
N TRP A 53 23.08 5.16 -4.66
CA TRP A 53 23.94 6.10 -5.37
C TRP A 53 23.33 7.51 -5.47
N PHE A 54 22.01 7.58 -5.52
CA PHE A 54 21.25 8.83 -5.55
C PHE A 54 20.75 9.28 -4.18
N LYS A 55 21.43 8.90 -3.08
CA LYS A 55 21.14 9.35 -1.70
C LYS A 55 19.69 9.08 -1.30
N MET A 56 19.16 7.91 -1.67
CA MET A 56 17.79 7.49 -1.42
C MET A 56 16.75 8.48 -1.96
N ARG A 57 17.00 9.04 -3.15
CA ARG A 57 15.97 9.80 -3.88
C ARG A 57 14.92 8.85 -4.46
N PRO A 58 13.65 9.31 -4.53
CA PRO A 58 12.57 8.53 -5.11
C PRO A 58 12.74 8.31 -6.63
N PRO A 59 12.06 7.30 -7.21
CA PRO A 59 11.15 6.36 -6.55
C PRO A 59 11.87 5.29 -5.73
N HIS A 60 11.23 4.83 -4.65
CA HIS A 60 11.76 3.80 -3.74
C HIS A 60 11.27 2.39 -4.09
N THR A 61 10.25 2.25 -4.93
CA THR A 61 9.65 0.97 -5.29
C THR A 61 10.07 0.52 -6.68
N THR A 62 10.11 -0.79 -6.90
CA THR A 62 10.50 -1.40 -8.18
C THR A 62 9.34 -2.06 -8.92
N GLY A 63 8.20 -2.23 -8.25
CA GLY A 63 6.99 -2.83 -8.80
C GLY A 63 6.05 -3.28 -7.68
N ILE A 64 5.08 -4.13 -8.03
CA ILE A 64 4.21 -4.82 -7.07
C ILE A 64 4.19 -6.33 -7.34
N LEU A 65 3.92 -7.09 -6.28
CA LEU A 65 3.51 -8.48 -6.33
C LEU A 65 2.03 -8.57 -5.95
N VAL A 66 1.25 -9.25 -6.78
CA VAL A 66 -0.20 -9.45 -6.59
C VAL A 66 -0.50 -10.94 -6.53
N ASN A 67 -1.34 -11.35 -5.57
CA ASN A 67 -1.95 -12.69 -5.63
C ASN A 67 -3.16 -12.64 -6.59
N ASP A 68 -2.91 -12.73 -7.89
CA ASP A 68 -3.90 -12.60 -8.96
C ASP A 68 -5.03 -13.64 -8.92
N LYS A 69 -4.80 -14.76 -8.23
CA LYS A 69 -5.80 -15.82 -8.01
C LYS A 69 -6.72 -15.56 -6.82
N HIS A 70 -6.47 -14.51 -6.03
CA HIS A 70 -7.28 -14.20 -4.85
C HIS A 70 -8.72 -13.80 -5.26
N PRO A 71 -9.77 -14.27 -4.55
CA PRO A 71 -11.16 -13.99 -4.92
C PRO A 71 -11.50 -12.50 -5.08
N LEU A 72 -10.79 -11.62 -4.36
CA LEU A 72 -10.89 -10.17 -4.49
C LEU A 72 -10.70 -9.68 -5.93
N PHE A 73 -9.81 -10.31 -6.69
CA PHE A 73 -9.47 -9.89 -8.05
C PHE A 73 -10.31 -10.56 -9.14
N LYS A 74 -11.32 -11.37 -8.78
CA LYS A 74 -12.18 -12.08 -9.76
C LYS A 74 -12.77 -11.16 -10.83
N ASN A 75 -13.11 -9.93 -10.44
CA ASN A 75 -13.69 -8.91 -11.33
C ASN A 75 -12.74 -7.75 -11.64
N PHE A 76 -11.45 -7.85 -11.28
CA PHE A 76 -10.45 -6.84 -11.56
C PHE A 76 -9.33 -7.46 -12.41
N PRO A 77 -9.27 -7.17 -13.72
CA PRO A 77 -8.24 -7.73 -14.60
C PRO A 77 -6.83 -7.41 -14.10
N THR A 78 -6.12 -8.44 -13.63
CA THR A 78 -4.76 -8.33 -13.11
C THR A 78 -3.95 -9.57 -13.41
N GLU A 79 -2.64 -9.41 -13.28
CA GLU A 79 -1.63 -10.46 -13.33
C GLU A 79 -0.85 -10.42 -12.00
N PHE A 80 0.07 -11.36 -11.79
CA PHE A 80 0.87 -11.40 -10.57
C PHE A 80 1.89 -10.25 -10.44
N HIS A 81 2.03 -9.42 -11.50
CA HIS A 81 2.86 -8.21 -11.54
C HIS A 81 2.06 -6.99 -12.02
N SER A 82 2.63 -5.78 -11.84
CA SER A 82 2.04 -4.55 -12.39
C SER A 82 1.96 -4.56 -13.91
N ASN A 83 0.91 -3.93 -14.44
CA ASN A 83 0.68 -3.61 -15.84
C ASN A 83 -0.06 -2.25 -15.89
N LEU A 84 -0.31 -1.65 -17.06
CA LEU A 84 -0.74 -0.24 -17.19
C LEU A 84 -2.04 0.10 -16.47
N GLN A 85 -2.95 -0.85 -16.28
CA GLN A 85 -4.20 -0.64 -15.52
C GLN A 85 -3.92 -0.19 -14.07
N TRP A 86 -2.78 -0.56 -13.51
CA TRP A 86 -2.40 -0.19 -12.16
C TRP A 86 -1.88 1.25 -12.02
N TRP A 87 -1.56 1.94 -13.13
CA TRP A 87 -0.99 3.30 -13.10
C TRP A 87 -1.78 4.25 -12.21
N GLU A 88 -3.11 4.26 -12.36
CA GLU A 88 -4.00 5.16 -11.63
C GLU A 88 -3.99 4.92 -10.11
N LEU A 89 -3.80 3.67 -9.68
CA LEU A 89 -3.87 3.27 -8.27
C LEU A 89 -2.51 3.29 -7.57
N LEU A 90 -1.42 3.03 -8.29
CA LEU A 90 -0.09 2.91 -7.73
C LEU A 90 0.71 4.21 -7.77
N ASN A 91 0.58 4.99 -8.84
CA ASN A 91 1.48 6.11 -9.08
C ASN A 91 1.28 7.22 -8.05
N LYS A 92 2.34 7.54 -7.29
CA LYS A 92 2.33 8.53 -6.20
C LYS A 92 1.41 8.19 -5.03
N ALA A 93 0.95 6.94 -4.94
CA ALA A 93 0.17 6.48 -3.82
C ALA A 93 1.06 6.21 -2.60
N GLN A 94 0.48 6.29 -1.41
CA GLN A 94 1.16 5.89 -0.18
C GLN A 94 1.26 4.37 -0.10
N VAL A 95 2.27 3.87 0.59
CA VAL A 95 2.36 2.47 1.00
C VAL A 95 2.27 2.37 2.51
N MET A 96 1.86 1.20 2.99
CA MET A 96 1.83 0.82 4.40
C MET A 96 3.05 -0.04 4.71
N GLN A 97 3.65 0.16 5.88
CA GLN A 97 4.76 -0.64 6.36
C GLN A 97 4.27 -1.82 7.22
N PHE A 98 4.70 -3.03 6.87
CA PHE A 98 4.24 -4.29 7.45
C PHE A 98 5.26 -4.91 8.42
N THR A 99 6.25 -4.16 8.90
CA THR A 99 7.28 -4.69 9.82
C THR A 99 6.77 -5.08 11.20
N GLU A 100 5.58 -4.61 11.60
CA GLU A 100 4.93 -5.00 12.86
C GLU A 100 3.86 -6.08 12.69
N PHE A 101 3.59 -6.50 11.44
CA PHE A 101 2.68 -7.60 11.16
C PHE A 101 3.40 -8.94 11.38
N PRO A 102 2.66 -10.05 11.53
CA PRO A 102 3.27 -11.38 11.60
C PRO A 102 4.25 -11.63 10.43
N ASP A 103 5.33 -12.35 10.68
CA ASP A 103 6.39 -12.57 9.68
C ASP A 103 5.86 -13.22 8.41
N HIS A 104 4.89 -14.13 8.53
CA HIS A 104 4.22 -14.82 7.42
C HIS A 104 3.08 -14.00 6.78
N PHE A 105 2.71 -12.84 7.34
CA PHE A 105 1.62 -12.03 6.83
C PHE A 105 1.91 -11.52 5.42
N GLN A 106 1.03 -11.77 4.46
CA GLN A 106 1.25 -11.35 3.07
C GLN A 106 0.16 -10.34 2.65
N PRO A 107 0.50 -9.07 2.35
CA PRO A 107 -0.47 -8.17 1.75
C PRO A 107 -0.89 -8.69 0.36
N LEU A 108 -2.16 -8.48 0.02
CA LEU A 108 -2.74 -8.90 -1.26
C LEU A 108 -2.13 -8.15 -2.45
N ILE A 109 -1.72 -6.90 -2.20
CA ILE A 109 -0.90 -6.09 -3.12
C ILE A 109 0.33 -5.65 -2.34
N GLN A 110 1.44 -6.34 -2.57
CA GLN A 110 2.73 -6.01 -1.97
C GLN A 110 3.50 -5.07 -2.88
N SER A 111 3.94 -3.93 -2.36
CA SER A 111 4.89 -3.08 -3.07
C SER A 111 6.30 -3.62 -2.84
N ILE A 112 7.11 -3.66 -3.90
CA ILE A 112 8.49 -4.13 -3.79
C ILE A 112 9.38 -2.92 -3.56
N ASP A 113 9.93 -2.80 -2.35
CA ASP A 113 10.89 -1.76 -1.99
C ASP A 113 12.21 -1.94 -2.76
N THR A 114 13.05 -0.91 -2.72
CA THR A 114 14.41 -0.99 -3.26
C THR A 114 15.21 -2.07 -2.55
N TRP A 115 15.98 -2.85 -3.31
CA TRP A 115 16.77 -3.97 -2.81
C TRP A 115 17.79 -3.57 -1.74
N PHE A 116 18.18 -2.29 -1.67
CA PHE A 116 19.09 -1.77 -0.64
C PHE A 116 18.52 -1.81 0.78
N VAL A 117 17.21 -1.71 0.94
CA VAL A 117 16.54 -1.63 2.25
C VAL A 117 15.59 -2.81 2.43
N SER A 118 14.87 -3.18 1.36
CA SER A 118 13.98 -4.34 1.32
C SER A 118 12.94 -4.35 2.45
N ARG A 119 12.29 -3.20 2.71
CA ARG A 119 11.20 -3.13 3.69
C ARG A 119 10.00 -3.93 3.18
N LYS A 120 9.33 -4.65 4.09
CA LYS A 120 8.04 -5.27 3.83
C LYS A 120 6.96 -4.18 3.79
N ILE A 121 6.48 -3.85 2.60
CA ILE A 121 5.52 -2.77 2.34
C ILE A 121 4.40 -3.23 1.39
N GLY A 122 3.25 -2.58 1.44
CA GLY A 122 2.10 -2.96 0.61
C GLY A 122 0.99 -1.92 0.62
N MET A 123 -0.05 -2.17 -0.17
CA MET A 123 -1.11 -1.19 -0.43
C MET A 123 -2.52 -1.68 -0.15
N LEU A 124 -2.71 -2.99 -0.04
CA LEU A 124 -3.99 -3.60 0.26
C LEU A 124 -3.76 -4.91 1.00
N PHE A 125 -4.49 -5.09 2.09
CA PHE A 125 -4.49 -6.33 2.85
C PHE A 125 -5.86 -6.60 3.45
N GLU A 126 -6.06 -7.85 3.86
CA GLU A 126 -7.19 -8.28 4.66
C GLU A 126 -6.71 -8.94 5.96
N ALA A 127 -7.51 -8.85 7.01
CA ALA A 127 -7.23 -9.49 8.30
C ALA A 127 -8.50 -9.68 9.12
N ASN A 128 -8.49 -10.64 10.04
CA ASN A 128 -9.38 -10.62 11.20
C ASN A 128 -8.82 -9.64 12.23
N VAL A 129 -9.67 -8.75 12.74
CA VAL A 129 -9.30 -7.76 13.74
C VAL A 129 -10.40 -7.72 14.78
N LEU A 130 -10.04 -7.94 16.04
CA LEU A 130 -11.01 -8.22 17.11
C LEU A 130 -11.91 -9.40 16.71
N LYS A 131 -13.23 -9.24 16.72
CA LYS A 131 -14.18 -10.28 16.29
C LYS A 131 -14.57 -10.15 14.81
N GLY A 132 -14.22 -9.03 14.19
CA GLY A 132 -14.65 -8.66 12.84
C GLY A 132 -13.56 -8.85 11.81
N LYS A 133 -13.87 -8.39 10.60
CA LYS A 133 -13.00 -8.52 9.43
C LYS A 133 -12.71 -7.16 8.83
N LEU A 134 -11.46 -6.96 8.43
CA LEU A 134 -10.96 -5.71 7.89
C LEU A 134 -10.38 -5.95 6.49
N ILE A 135 -10.73 -5.06 5.55
CA ILE A 135 -9.85 -4.73 4.43
C ILE A 135 -9.38 -3.29 4.63
N MET A 136 -8.09 -3.07 4.44
CA MET A 136 -7.52 -1.73 4.46
C MET A 136 -6.65 -1.50 3.25
N THR A 137 -6.77 -0.32 2.65
CA THR A 137 -5.99 0.07 1.48
C THR A 137 -5.51 1.51 1.55
N SER A 138 -4.32 1.75 1.00
CA SER A 138 -3.75 3.08 0.80
C SER A 138 -4.00 3.64 -0.62
N MET A 139 -4.65 2.86 -1.50
CA MET A 139 -5.07 3.32 -2.81
C MET A 139 -6.29 4.24 -2.69
N ASP A 140 -6.34 5.30 -3.50
CA ASP A 140 -7.53 6.15 -3.57
C ASP A 140 -8.59 5.46 -4.43
N LEU A 141 -9.55 4.83 -3.74
CA LEU A 141 -10.68 4.08 -4.30
C LEU A 141 -12.02 4.83 -4.21
N THR A 142 -12.04 6.09 -3.78
CA THR A 142 -13.29 6.81 -3.47
C THR A 142 -13.42 8.15 -4.17
N SER A 143 -12.32 8.78 -4.62
CA SER A 143 -12.40 10.07 -5.31
C SER A 143 -12.81 9.92 -6.78
N ARG A 144 -13.71 10.81 -7.24
CA ARG A 144 -14.06 11.02 -8.67
C ARG A 144 -14.35 9.71 -9.43
N LEU A 145 -15.13 8.81 -8.83
CA LEU A 145 -15.40 7.48 -9.40
C LEU A 145 -16.20 7.51 -10.70
N ASP A 146 -16.85 8.63 -11.03
CA ASP A 146 -17.44 8.91 -12.34
C ASP A 146 -16.39 8.93 -13.45
N GLN A 147 -15.20 9.47 -13.17
CA GLN A 147 -14.09 9.64 -14.11
C GLN A 147 -13.03 8.54 -14.00
N ARG A 148 -12.79 8.04 -12.79
CA ARG A 148 -11.72 7.10 -12.47
C ARG A 148 -12.19 5.65 -12.60
N VAL A 149 -12.16 5.14 -13.82
CA VAL A 149 -12.72 3.82 -14.15
C VAL A 149 -12.00 2.67 -13.45
N VAL A 150 -10.67 2.79 -13.25
CA VAL A 150 -9.87 1.76 -12.57
C VAL A 150 -10.20 1.74 -11.08
N ALA A 151 -10.19 2.90 -10.41
CA ALA A 151 -10.60 2.99 -9.01
C ALA A 151 -12.03 2.50 -8.80
N ARG A 152 -12.96 2.87 -9.69
CA ARG A 152 -14.35 2.40 -9.62
C ARG A 152 -14.45 0.88 -9.72
N GLN A 153 -13.71 0.25 -10.63
CA GLN A 153 -13.72 -1.20 -10.79
C GLN A 153 -13.05 -1.93 -9.61
N MET A 154 -11.94 -1.39 -9.11
CA MET A 154 -11.25 -1.95 -7.95
C MET A 154 -12.11 -1.84 -6.68
N TYR A 155 -12.73 -0.67 -6.45
CA TYR A 155 -13.62 -0.45 -5.32
C TYR A 155 -14.82 -1.40 -5.35
N LYS A 156 -15.43 -1.58 -6.54
CA LYS A 156 -16.47 -2.58 -6.73
C LYS A 156 -15.98 -3.99 -6.40
N SER A 157 -14.80 -4.38 -6.87
CA SER A 157 -14.24 -5.72 -6.65
C SER A 157 -13.98 -6.00 -5.17
N VAL A 158 -13.48 -5.00 -4.43
CA VAL A 158 -13.32 -5.05 -2.97
C VAL A 158 -14.67 -5.23 -2.27
N LEU A 159 -15.67 -4.40 -2.58
CA LEU A 159 -16.99 -4.49 -1.95
C LEU A 159 -17.73 -5.79 -2.28
N ASP A 160 -17.68 -6.23 -3.54
CA ASP A 160 -18.28 -7.50 -3.98
C ASP A 160 -17.66 -8.66 -3.19
N TYR A 161 -16.33 -8.67 -3.05
CA TYR A 161 -15.61 -9.69 -2.31
C TYR A 161 -16.00 -9.68 -0.83
N MET A 162 -15.99 -8.52 -0.17
CA MET A 162 -16.35 -8.39 1.25
C MET A 162 -17.81 -8.77 1.56
N ASN A 163 -18.71 -8.67 0.58
CA ASN A 163 -20.11 -9.09 0.67
C ASN A 163 -20.34 -10.53 0.18
N SER A 164 -19.27 -11.30 -0.06
CA SER A 164 -19.37 -12.69 -0.53
C SER A 164 -18.98 -13.69 0.56
N ASP A 165 -19.44 -14.93 0.41
CA ASP A 165 -19.04 -16.06 1.27
C ASP A 165 -17.55 -16.40 1.17
N SER A 166 -16.85 -15.85 0.17
CA SER A 166 -15.41 -16.01 -0.02
C SER A 166 -14.59 -15.08 0.88
N PHE A 167 -15.19 -14.07 1.52
CA PHE A 167 -14.47 -13.18 2.42
C PHE A 167 -14.13 -13.87 3.74
N ARG A 168 -12.96 -14.53 3.75
CA ARG A 168 -12.45 -15.34 4.85
C ARG A 168 -10.97 -15.03 5.09
N PRO A 169 -10.65 -13.84 5.65
CA PRO A 169 -9.29 -13.53 6.03
C PRO A 169 -8.71 -14.61 6.93
N ALA A 170 -7.49 -15.04 6.66
CA ALA A 170 -6.84 -16.10 7.42
C ALA A 170 -6.12 -15.55 8.67
N GLU A 171 -5.52 -14.37 8.53
CA GLU A 171 -4.60 -13.83 9.53
C GLU A 171 -5.31 -12.98 10.58
N GLN A 172 -5.01 -13.23 11.86
CA GLN A 172 -5.41 -12.35 12.95
C GLN A 172 -4.37 -11.26 13.15
N VAL A 173 -4.81 -10.00 13.17
CA VAL A 173 -3.96 -8.84 13.43
C VAL A 173 -4.49 -8.06 14.62
N ASP A 174 -3.58 -7.60 15.49
CA ASP A 174 -3.93 -6.76 16.63
C ASP A 174 -4.38 -5.37 16.15
N ILE A 175 -5.43 -4.83 16.76
CA ILE A 175 -5.96 -3.50 16.40
C ILE A 175 -4.92 -2.38 16.58
N GLU A 176 -3.98 -2.53 17.52
CA GLU A 176 -2.87 -1.59 17.71
C GLU A 176 -1.94 -1.56 16.49
N ILE A 177 -1.72 -2.69 15.81
CA ILE A 177 -0.93 -2.73 14.57
C ILE A 177 -1.64 -1.93 13.47
N ILE A 178 -2.97 -2.03 13.38
CA ILE A 178 -3.78 -1.24 12.45
C ILE A 178 -3.69 0.25 12.79
N ARG A 179 -3.79 0.60 14.08
CA ARG A 179 -3.66 1.99 14.54
C ARG A 179 -2.27 2.56 14.24
N ASN A 180 -1.22 1.75 14.40
CA ASN A 180 0.16 2.13 14.14
C ASN A 180 0.37 2.57 12.69
N LEU A 181 -0.38 2.04 11.72
CA LEU A 181 -0.32 2.50 10.32
C LEU A 181 -0.65 3.99 10.16
N PHE A 182 -1.48 4.56 11.05
CA PHE A 182 -1.86 5.96 11.03
C PHE A 182 -0.94 6.87 11.85
N ILE A 183 -0.27 6.35 12.89
CA ILE A 183 0.42 7.20 13.88
C ILE A 183 1.95 7.03 13.91
N LYS A 184 2.47 5.83 13.60
CA LYS A 184 3.91 5.58 13.63
C LYS A 184 4.60 6.16 12.40
N LYS A 185 5.92 6.32 12.50
CA LYS A 185 6.81 6.71 11.41
C LYS A 185 7.94 5.71 11.37
N ALA A 186 8.40 5.35 10.17
CA ALA A 186 9.53 4.45 10.07
C ALA A 186 10.81 5.12 10.59
N PRO A 187 11.77 4.35 11.12
CA PRO A 187 13.11 4.85 11.35
C PRO A 187 13.68 5.47 10.08
N LYS A 188 14.44 6.56 10.21
CA LYS A 188 15.18 7.13 9.08
C LYS A 188 16.26 6.15 8.65
N ILE A 189 16.47 6.03 7.35
CA ILE A 189 17.58 5.28 6.79
C ILE A 189 18.81 6.19 6.85
N ASP A 190 19.80 5.80 7.64
CA ASP A 190 21.08 6.50 7.69
C ASP A 190 21.89 6.20 6.42
N SER A 191 22.04 7.20 5.56
CA SER A 191 23.01 7.11 4.46
C SER A 191 24.41 7.32 5.06
N PHE A 192 25.20 6.25 5.15
CA PHE A 192 26.60 6.31 5.63
C PHE A 192 27.51 7.19 4.76
N THR A 193 27.02 7.70 3.62
CA THR A 193 27.71 8.62 2.71
C THR A 193 26.95 9.94 2.59
N LYS A 194 27.58 11.05 3.03
CA LYS A 194 27.03 12.42 2.88
C LYS A 194 27.33 13.02 1.51
N ASP A 195 28.41 12.58 0.89
CA ASP A 195 28.91 13.10 -0.38
C ASP A 195 28.30 12.40 -1.59
N SER A 196 28.27 13.10 -2.72
CA SER A 196 27.97 12.43 -3.99
C SER A 196 29.14 11.52 -4.36
N PRO A 197 28.89 10.38 -5.01
CA PRO A 197 29.95 9.56 -5.59
C PRO A 197 30.90 10.42 -6.43
N ASP A 198 32.20 10.13 -6.37
CA ASP A 198 33.23 11.00 -6.97
C ASP A 198 33.02 11.21 -8.48
N GLU A 199 32.43 10.22 -9.16
CA GLU A 199 32.03 10.25 -10.58
C GLU A 199 30.96 11.31 -10.90
N LEU A 200 30.15 11.71 -9.91
CA LEU A 200 29.07 12.70 -10.06
C LEU A 200 29.47 14.08 -9.54
N LYS A 201 30.67 14.25 -8.99
CA LYS A 201 31.15 15.55 -8.53
C LYS A 201 31.52 16.39 -9.76
N PRO A 202 31.02 17.63 -9.88
CA PRO A 202 31.42 18.51 -10.98
C PRO A 202 32.93 18.73 -10.91
N VAL A 203 33.63 18.39 -11.99
CA VAL A 203 35.07 18.64 -12.09
C VAL A 203 35.27 20.15 -12.16
N LYS A 204 35.85 20.74 -11.11
CA LYS A 204 36.17 22.18 -11.10
C LYS A 204 37.09 22.49 -12.28
N GLY A 205 36.60 23.29 -13.23
CA GLY A 205 37.40 23.85 -14.32
C GLY A 205 36.95 23.49 -15.73
N ASN A 206 36.05 22.51 -15.92
CA ASN A 206 35.54 22.22 -17.26
C ASN A 206 34.17 22.89 -17.45
N LYS A 207 34.17 24.16 -17.87
CA LYS A 207 33.03 24.74 -18.58
C LYS A 207 32.97 24.07 -19.96
N GLY A 208 32.46 22.85 -19.99
CA GLY A 208 32.11 22.18 -21.24
C GLY A 208 31.03 22.98 -21.96
N ILE A 209 31.24 23.15 -23.26
CA ILE A 209 30.46 23.84 -24.29
C ILE A 209 28.95 23.70 -24.09
#